data_AF-A0A9X6AB55-F1
#
_entry.id   AF-A0A9X6AB55-F1
#
_cell.length_a   1.000
_cell.length_b   1.000
_cell.length_c   1.000
_cell.angle_alpha   90.00
_cell.angle_beta   90.00
_cell.angle_gamma   90.00
#
_symmetry.space_group_name_H-M   'P 1'
#
loop_
_entity.id
_entity.type
_entity.pdbx_description
1 polymer ?
#
loop_
_entity_poly.entity_id
_entity_poly.type
_entity_poly.pdbx_seq_one_letter_code
_entity_poly.pdbx_strand_id
1 'polypeptide(L)'
;MVAALYVLPHWYDGDHTAVTADANAPYRAAATWLKTEVQDPADTRVLVDDALWLDLVHDGYRPGLGVIWFYKADLDPAVTRTMPRGWKDIDYVVASPTVRRDAVDLPNVKAAIEHSTPVATFGKGADRIEIRQIDESTGNTMTTTTSGGSR
;
A
#
# COMPACT_ATOMS: atom_id res chain seq x y z
N MET A 1 0.91 60.26 -20.27
CA MET A 1 1.39 59.17 -19.38
C MET A 1 0.19 58.33 -19.03
N VAL A 2 0.20 57.04 -19.40
CA VAL A 2 -0.94 56.12 -19.28
C VAL A 2 -0.81 55.36 -17.97
N ALA A 3 -1.76 55.53 -17.06
CA ALA A 3 -1.87 54.70 -15.85
C ALA A 3 -2.89 53.60 -16.13
N ALA A 4 -2.41 52.45 -16.58
CA ALA A 4 -3.21 51.24 -16.67
C ALA A 4 -3.42 50.68 -15.26
N LEU A 5 -4.62 50.88 -14.71
CA LEU A 5 -5.09 50.15 -13.53
C LEU A 5 -5.31 48.70 -13.96
N TYR A 6 -4.28 47.87 -13.75
CA TYR A 6 -4.38 46.44 -13.93
C TYR A 6 -5.26 45.90 -12.80
N VAL A 7 -6.55 45.71 -13.10
CA VAL A 7 -7.45 44.90 -12.27
C VAL A 7 -6.90 43.48 -12.35
N LEU A 8 -5.99 43.13 -11.45
CA LEU A 8 -5.57 41.75 -11.29
C LEU A 8 -6.76 41.00 -10.68
N PRO A 9 -7.32 40.03 -11.38
CA PRO A 9 -8.43 39.26 -10.84
C PRO A 9 -7.88 38.44 -9.66
N HIS A 10 -8.49 38.57 -8.47
CA HIS A 10 -7.92 38.10 -7.20
C HIS A 10 -7.77 36.57 -7.08
N TRP A 11 -8.11 35.78 -8.09
CA TRP A 11 -8.07 34.31 -8.03
C TRP A 11 -6.65 33.73 -8.03
N TYR A 12 -5.63 34.57 -7.98
CA TYR A 12 -4.24 34.14 -7.90
C TYR A 12 -3.70 34.08 -6.45
N ASP A 13 -4.40 34.66 -5.48
CA ASP A 13 -4.12 34.43 -4.05
C ASP A 13 -4.79 33.14 -3.59
N GLY A 14 -4.27 32.05 -4.12
CA GLY A 14 -4.09 30.83 -3.36
C GLY A 14 -5.37 30.06 -3.03
N ASP A 15 -5.74 29.21 -3.98
CA ASP A 15 -6.20 27.83 -3.78
C ASP A 15 -5.24 26.96 -2.92
N HIS A 16 -4.42 27.59 -2.07
CA HIS A 16 -3.33 26.99 -1.32
C HIS A 16 -3.76 26.49 0.06
N THR A 17 -5.04 26.70 0.44
CA THR A 17 -5.59 26.29 1.74
C THR A 17 -7.06 25.81 1.67
N ALA A 18 -7.55 25.38 0.51
CA ALA A 18 -8.92 24.88 0.39
C ALA A 18 -8.99 23.56 -0.39
N VAL A 19 -9.13 22.48 0.38
CA VAL A 19 -9.64 21.16 -0.02
C VAL A 19 -8.62 20.25 -0.72
N THR A 20 -8.24 19.13 -0.07
CA THR A 20 -7.50 17.92 -0.55
C THR A 20 -5.99 17.76 -0.28
N ALA A 21 -5.19 18.81 -0.11
CA ALA A 21 -3.73 18.65 0.01
C ALA A 21 -3.25 17.87 1.27
N ASP A 22 -3.92 18.07 2.41
CA ASP A 22 -3.61 17.41 3.69
C ASP A 22 -4.25 16.01 3.78
N ALA A 23 -5.46 15.83 3.23
CA ALA A 23 -6.15 14.54 3.22
C ALA A 23 -5.37 13.44 2.46
N ASN A 24 -4.63 13.82 1.41
CA ASN A 24 -3.78 12.90 0.66
C ASN A 24 -2.36 12.76 1.22
N ALA A 25 -1.99 13.53 2.25
CA ALA A 25 -0.64 13.47 2.83
C ALA A 25 -0.31 12.09 3.43
N PRO A 26 -1.22 11.41 4.17
CA PRO A 26 -0.97 10.05 4.65
C PRO A 26 -0.76 9.05 3.52
N TYR A 27 -1.50 9.18 2.40
CA TYR A 27 -1.38 8.32 1.23
C TYR A 27 0.01 8.46 0.57
N ARG A 28 0.45 9.70 0.33
CA ARG A 28 1.80 9.95 -0.22
C ARG A 28 2.90 9.43 0.69
N ALA A 29 2.74 9.59 2.01
CA ALA A 29 3.70 9.08 2.99
C ALA A 29 3.77 7.54 2.97
N ALA A 30 2.62 6.87 2.85
CA ALA A 30 2.56 5.41 2.74
C ALA A 30 3.21 4.90 1.44
N ALA A 31 2.90 5.52 0.29
CA ALA A 31 3.53 5.18 -0.98
C ALA A 31 5.06 5.37 -0.91
N THR A 32 5.51 6.49 -0.34
CA THR A 32 6.94 6.76 -0.14
C THR A 32 7.60 5.70 0.72
N TRP A 33 6.98 5.31 1.84
CA TRP A 33 7.51 4.28 2.72
C TRP A 33 7.65 2.93 2.01
N LEU A 34 6.64 2.51 1.25
CA LEU A 34 6.70 1.26 0.48
C LEU A 34 7.84 1.29 -0.54
N LYS A 35 8.02 2.42 -1.22
CA LYS A 35 9.12 2.63 -2.16
C LYS A 35 10.51 2.56 -1.51
N THR A 36 10.67 3.09 -0.30
CA THR A 36 12.01 3.25 0.32
C THR A 36 12.39 2.09 1.23
N GLU A 37 11.43 1.46 1.91
CA GLU A 37 11.70 0.43 2.92
C GLU A 37 11.58 -0.99 2.38
N VAL A 38 10.80 -1.22 1.31
CA VAL A 38 10.70 -2.53 0.69
C VAL A 38 11.89 -2.75 -0.24
N GLN A 39 12.76 -3.68 0.12
CA GLN A 39 14.01 -3.93 -0.58
C GLN A 39 13.83 -4.60 -1.96
N ASP A 40 12.80 -5.43 -2.12
CA ASP A 40 12.49 -6.11 -3.38
C ASP A 40 11.01 -5.92 -3.79
N PRO A 41 10.65 -4.77 -4.36
CA PRO A 41 9.27 -4.49 -4.80
C PRO A 41 8.73 -5.46 -5.86
N ALA A 42 9.60 -6.10 -6.64
CA ALA A 42 9.18 -6.95 -7.76
C ALA A 42 8.67 -8.32 -7.29
N ASP A 43 9.21 -8.81 -6.19
CA ASP A 43 8.83 -10.09 -5.59
C ASP A 43 8.02 -9.94 -4.27
N THR A 44 7.79 -8.69 -3.82
CA THR A 44 6.91 -8.39 -2.67
C THR A 44 5.44 -8.25 -3.09
N ARG A 45 4.55 -8.90 -2.33
CA ARG A 45 3.10 -8.91 -2.54
C ARG A 45 2.39 -8.04 -1.51
N VAL A 46 1.72 -7.00 -1.98
CA VAL A 46 1.08 -5.97 -1.16
C VAL A 46 -0.39 -5.81 -1.54
N LEU A 47 -1.27 -5.90 -0.55
CA LEU A 47 -2.69 -5.53 -0.68
C LEU A 47 -2.87 -4.03 -0.45
N VAL A 48 -3.42 -3.34 -1.46
CA VAL A 48 -3.61 -1.88 -1.43
C VAL A 48 -4.99 -1.47 -1.96
N ASP A 49 -5.42 -0.25 -1.64
CA ASP A 49 -6.55 0.39 -2.31
C ASP A 49 -6.15 0.98 -3.67
N ASP A 50 -7.13 1.47 -4.40
CA ASP A 50 -6.97 2.05 -5.74
C ASP A 50 -6.08 3.31 -5.73
N ALA A 51 -6.15 4.10 -4.65
CA ALA A 51 -5.37 5.31 -4.48
C ALA A 51 -3.84 5.05 -4.48
N LEU A 52 -3.40 3.94 -3.89
CA LEU A 52 -1.97 3.56 -3.85
C LEU A 52 -1.54 2.66 -5.00
N TRP A 53 -2.48 1.95 -5.63
CA TRP A 53 -2.17 0.94 -6.64
C TRP A 53 -1.35 1.51 -7.80
N LEU A 54 -1.76 2.66 -8.35
CA LEU A 54 -1.07 3.29 -9.49
C LEU A 54 0.33 3.78 -9.13
N ASP A 55 0.48 4.40 -7.96
CA ASP A 55 1.77 4.93 -7.51
C ASP A 55 2.81 3.80 -7.37
N LEU A 56 2.40 2.69 -6.75
CA LEU A 56 3.30 1.55 -6.55
C LEU A 56 3.65 0.82 -7.84
N VAL A 57 2.73 0.74 -8.80
CA VAL A 57 3.05 0.19 -10.12
C VAL A 57 4.12 1.04 -10.82
N HIS A 58 4.05 2.36 -10.71
CA HIS A 58 5.11 3.24 -11.22
C HIS A 58 6.43 3.10 -10.45
N ASP A 59 6.38 2.75 -9.17
CA ASP A 59 7.55 2.55 -8.32
C ASP A 59 8.18 1.14 -8.43
N GLY A 60 7.70 0.30 -9.35
CA GLY A 60 8.35 -0.96 -9.74
C GLY A 60 7.69 -2.23 -9.20
N TYR A 61 6.55 -2.13 -8.51
CA TYR A 61 5.78 -3.30 -8.12
C TYR A 61 5.11 -3.95 -9.32
N ARG A 62 5.12 -5.29 -9.38
CA ARG A 62 4.45 -6.01 -10.47
C ARG A 62 2.93 -5.90 -10.34
N PRO A 63 2.20 -5.38 -11.34
CA PRO A 63 0.74 -5.33 -11.26
C PRO A 63 0.14 -6.73 -11.17
N GLY A 64 -0.82 -6.93 -10.26
CA GLY A 64 -1.58 -8.17 -10.11
C GLY A 64 -0.88 -9.28 -9.30
N LEU A 65 0.45 -9.41 -9.39
CA LEU A 65 1.21 -10.37 -8.59
C LEU A 65 1.86 -9.73 -7.36
N GLY A 66 2.49 -8.56 -7.54
CA GLY A 66 3.11 -7.78 -6.48
C GLY A 66 2.09 -6.85 -5.85
N VAL A 67 1.64 -5.83 -6.58
CA VAL A 67 0.61 -4.91 -6.10
C VAL A 67 -0.79 -5.37 -6.51
N ILE A 68 -1.55 -5.76 -5.50
CA ILE A 68 -2.87 -6.37 -5.61
C ILE A 68 -3.88 -5.38 -5.05
N TRP A 69 -4.84 -4.98 -5.89
CA TRP A 69 -5.99 -4.24 -5.40
C TRP A 69 -6.83 -5.15 -4.49
N PHE A 70 -7.06 -4.73 -3.24
CA PHE A 70 -7.52 -5.62 -2.16
C PHE A 70 -8.76 -6.46 -2.50
N TYR A 71 -9.74 -5.88 -3.22
CA TYR A 71 -10.94 -6.62 -3.65
C TYR A 71 -10.61 -7.87 -4.48
N LYS A 72 -9.56 -7.81 -5.30
CA LYS A 72 -9.19 -8.92 -6.17
C LYS A 72 -8.68 -10.13 -5.40
N ALA A 73 -8.16 -9.94 -4.18
CA ALA A 73 -7.67 -11.03 -3.35
C ALA A 73 -8.76 -12.03 -2.95
N ASP A 74 -10.03 -11.61 -3.00
CA ASP A 74 -11.19 -12.48 -2.72
C ASP A 74 -12.11 -12.66 -3.93
N LEU A 75 -12.21 -11.67 -4.82
CA LEU A 75 -13.21 -11.64 -5.90
C LEU A 75 -12.69 -12.07 -7.27
N ASP A 76 -11.36 -12.08 -7.49
CA ASP A 76 -10.77 -12.39 -8.79
C ASP A 76 -10.13 -13.81 -8.80
N PRO A 77 -10.68 -14.77 -9.56
CA PRO A 77 -10.10 -16.11 -9.70
C PRO A 77 -8.66 -16.12 -10.24
N ALA A 78 -8.27 -15.11 -11.03
CA ALA A 78 -6.90 -15.02 -11.54
C ALA A 78 -5.90 -14.68 -10.43
N VAL A 79 -6.31 -13.86 -9.45
CA VAL A 79 -5.47 -13.50 -8.30
C VAL A 79 -5.46 -14.63 -7.26
N THR A 80 -6.64 -15.15 -6.89
CA THR A 80 -6.73 -16.23 -5.89
C THR A 80 -5.97 -17.51 -6.28
N ARG A 81 -5.90 -17.86 -7.57
CA ARG A 81 -5.07 -18.98 -8.06
C ARG A 81 -3.58 -18.80 -7.81
N THR A 82 -3.12 -17.56 -7.70
CA THR A 82 -1.72 -17.22 -7.37
C THR A 82 -1.48 -17.13 -5.86
N MET A 83 -2.52 -17.33 -5.05
CA MET A 83 -2.51 -17.29 -3.59
C MET A 83 -3.10 -18.59 -3.00
N PRO A 84 -2.51 -19.77 -3.27
CA PRO A 84 -3.04 -21.05 -2.80
C PRO A 84 -3.12 -21.18 -1.26
N ARG A 85 -2.37 -20.37 -0.51
CA ARG A 85 -2.42 -20.27 0.96
C ARG A 85 -3.24 -19.05 1.44
N GLY A 86 -3.92 -18.35 0.52
CA GLY A 86 -4.73 -17.17 0.80
C GLY A 86 -3.90 -15.99 1.28
N TRP A 87 -4.36 -15.31 2.33
CA TRP A 87 -3.66 -14.18 2.98
C TRP A 87 -2.20 -14.47 3.37
N LYS A 88 -1.81 -15.73 3.56
CA LYS A 88 -0.43 -16.13 3.89
C LYS A 88 0.55 -16.02 2.72
N ASP A 89 0.04 -15.82 1.51
CA ASP A 89 0.85 -15.52 0.32
C ASP A 89 0.99 -14.00 0.08
N ILE A 90 0.60 -13.17 1.04
CA ILE A 90 0.77 -11.71 1.04
C ILE A 90 1.88 -11.36 2.04
N ASP A 91 2.70 -10.37 1.71
CA ASP A 91 3.76 -9.89 2.60
C ASP A 91 3.30 -8.66 3.41
N TYR A 92 2.54 -7.76 2.77
CA TYR A 92 2.02 -6.55 3.39
C TYR A 92 0.55 -6.27 3.05
N VAL A 93 -0.16 -5.65 3.98
CA VAL A 93 -1.48 -5.06 3.75
C VAL A 93 -1.46 -3.59 4.17
N VAL A 94 -1.90 -2.71 3.27
CA VAL A 94 -2.11 -1.31 3.59
C VAL A 94 -3.55 -1.12 4.05
N ALA A 95 -3.74 -1.10 5.38
CA ALA A 95 -5.02 -0.88 6.00
C ALA A 95 -5.36 0.61 5.97
N SER A 96 -5.94 1.06 4.85
CA SER A 96 -6.58 2.38 4.71
C SER A 96 -8.00 2.37 5.30
N PRO A 97 -8.67 3.54 5.45
CA PRO A 97 -10.05 3.60 5.93
C PRO A 97 -11.01 2.75 5.10
N THR A 98 -10.88 2.79 3.77
CA THR A 98 -11.67 1.98 2.83
C THR A 98 -11.39 0.50 3.02
N VAL A 99 -10.12 0.09 3.05
CA VAL A 99 -9.74 -1.31 3.23
C VAL A 99 -10.26 -1.86 4.55
N ARG A 100 -10.14 -1.12 5.65
CA ARG A 100 -10.65 -1.54 6.96
C ARG A 100 -12.17 -1.67 7.00
N ARG A 101 -12.89 -0.75 6.35
CA ARG A 101 -14.36 -0.78 6.30
C ARG A 101 -14.85 -1.99 5.51
N ASP A 102 -14.25 -2.28 4.37
CA ASP A 102 -14.75 -3.27 3.42
C ASP A 102 -14.17 -4.67 3.68
N ALA A 103 -13.11 -4.79 4.49
CA ALA A 103 -12.54 -6.08 4.90
C ALA A 103 -13.56 -7.04 5.53
N VAL A 104 -14.63 -6.53 6.16
CA VAL A 104 -15.63 -7.37 6.84
C VAL A 104 -16.27 -8.42 5.92
N ASP A 105 -16.38 -8.12 4.63
CA ASP A 105 -16.98 -8.98 3.59
C ASP A 105 -15.92 -9.71 2.74
N LEU A 106 -14.63 -9.57 3.08
CA LEU A 106 -13.50 -10.06 2.29
C LEU A 106 -12.59 -10.95 3.16
N PRO A 107 -12.80 -12.28 3.15
CA PRO A 107 -12.14 -13.19 4.08
C PRO A 107 -10.61 -13.13 4.05
N ASN A 108 -9.96 -13.05 2.88
CA ASN A 108 -8.51 -12.95 2.79
C ASN A 108 -8.01 -11.58 3.27
N VAL A 109 -8.67 -10.49 2.89
CA VAL A 109 -8.29 -9.14 3.34
C VAL A 109 -8.46 -8.99 4.86
N LYS A 110 -9.57 -9.50 5.41
CA LYS A 110 -9.81 -9.54 6.87
C LYS A 110 -8.71 -10.30 7.59
N ALA A 111 -8.43 -11.52 7.15
CA ALA A 111 -7.42 -12.37 7.76
C ALA A 111 -6.01 -11.75 7.66
N ALA A 112 -5.70 -11.08 6.55
CA ALA A 112 -4.45 -10.33 6.39
C ALA A 112 -4.32 -9.20 7.44
N ILE A 113 -5.39 -8.46 7.73
CA ILE A 113 -5.37 -7.41 8.77
C ILE A 113 -5.27 -8.02 10.17
N GLU A 114 -5.98 -9.12 10.44
CA GLU A 114 -6.00 -9.79 11.75
C GLU A 114 -4.69 -10.52 12.08
N HIS A 115 -3.99 -11.02 11.06
CA HIS A 115 -2.71 -11.75 11.19
C HIS A 115 -1.52 -10.93 10.66
N SER A 116 -1.53 -9.64 10.94
CA SER A 116 -0.41 -8.74 10.62
C SER A 116 -0.11 -7.79 11.77
N THR A 117 1.12 -7.30 11.78
CA THR A 117 1.61 -6.31 12.72
C THR A 117 1.86 -4.97 11.99
N PRO A 118 1.38 -3.83 12.51
CA PRO A 118 1.65 -2.52 11.90
C PRO A 118 3.13 -2.18 12.02
N VAL A 119 3.77 -1.89 10.88
CA VAL A 119 5.19 -1.49 10.78
C VAL A 119 5.35 0.00 10.49
N ALA A 120 4.33 0.63 9.92
CA ALA A 120 4.25 2.07 9.77
C ALA A 120 2.80 2.56 9.92
N THR A 121 2.62 3.79 10.40
CA THR A 121 1.30 4.41 10.54
C THR A 121 1.40 5.89 10.19
N PHE A 122 0.51 6.34 9.31
CA PHE A 122 0.44 7.71 8.82
C PHE A 122 -0.94 8.28 9.10
N GLY A 123 -1.01 9.54 9.52
CA GLY A 123 -2.27 10.15 9.97
C GLY A 123 -2.69 9.69 11.36
N LYS A 124 -3.95 9.95 11.74
CA LYS A 124 -4.50 9.70 13.08
C LYS A 124 -5.97 9.27 13.00
N GLY A 125 -6.47 8.67 14.07
CA GLY A 125 -7.89 8.35 14.20
C GLY A 125 -8.40 7.35 13.15
N ALA A 126 -9.66 7.48 12.76
CA ALA A 126 -10.30 6.57 11.79
C ALA A 126 -9.72 6.69 10.37
N ASP A 127 -9.07 7.82 10.05
CA ASP A 127 -8.56 8.14 8.71
C ASP A 127 -7.09 7.73 8.51
N ARG A 128 -6.44 7.20 9.55
CA ARG A 128 -5.04 6.77 9.48
C ARG A 128 -4.83 5.66 8.45
N ILE A 129 -3.64 5.62 7.86
CA ILE A 129 -3.18 4.54 7.00
C ILE A 129 -2.15 3.75 7.77
N GLU A 130 -2.35 2.43 7.87
CA GLU A 130 -1.37 1.54 8.48
C GLU A 130 -0.79 0.64 7.40
N ILE A 131 0.54 0.57 7.34
CA ILE A 131 1.23 -0.47 6.59
C ILE A 131 1.50 -1.58 7.58
N ARG A 132 0.95 -2.76 7.31
CA ARG A 132 1.02 -3.91 8.20
C ARG A 132 1.74 -5.04 7.49
N GLN A 133 2.71 -5.64 8.17
CA GLN A 133 3.43 -6.81 7.68
C GLN A 133 2.71 -8.06 8.15
N ILE A 134 2.47 -9.00 7.24
CA ILE A 134 1.83 -10.26 7.55
C ILE A 134 2.75 -11.05 8.49
N ASP A 135 2.17 -11.59 9.56
CA ASP A 135 2.92 -12.38 10.53
C ASP A 135 3.30 -13.70 9.85
N GLU A 136 4.52 -13.75 9.30
CA GLU A 136 5.07 -15.00 8.83
C GLU A 136 5.23 -15.96 10.00
N SER A 137 4.48 -17.06 9.98
CA SER A 137 5.01 -18.29 10.56
C SER A 137 6.13 -18.80 9.64
N THR A 138 7.27 -18.10 9.62
CA THR A 138 8.55 -18.53 9.05
C THR A 138 8.40 -19.20 7.67
N GLY A 139 8.17 -18.40 6.62
CA GLY A 139 8.09 -18.90 5.25
C GLY A 139 9.38 -18.75 4.45
N ASN A 140 10.27 -17.85 4.85
CA ASN A 140 11.43 -17.49 4.03
C ASN A 140 12.77 -17.34 4.79
N THR A 141 13.07 -18.24 5.72
CA THR A 141 14.44 -18.33 6.28
C THR A 141 15.31 -19.23 5.41
N MET A 142 15.94 -18.61 4.42
CA MET A 142 17.36 -18.78 4.11
C MET A 142 17.87 -20.23 3.94
N THR A 143 17.70 -20.81 2.75
CA THR A 143 18.49 -21.99 2.33
C THR A 143 19.93 -21.56 2.01
N THR A 144 20.75 -21.29 3.02
CA THR A 144 22.20 -21.27 2.84
C THR A 144 22.69 -22.71 2.79
N THR A 145 22.54 -23.36 1.64
CA THR A 145 23.31 -24.56 1.30
C THR A 145 24.75 -24.13 1.05
N THR A 146 25.60 -24.18 2.08
CA THR A 146 27.03 -24.40 1.87
C THR A 146 27.37 -25.81 2.35
N SER A 147 27.41 -26.68 1.36
CA SER A 147 28.05 -27.99 1.37
C SER A 147 29.54 -27.90 1.74
N GLY A 148 30.01 -28.87 2.52
CA GLY A 148 31.42 -29.17 2.76
C GLY A 148 31.64 -29.54 4.24
N GLY A 149 31.81 -30.78 4.66
CA GLY A 149 32.43 -31.93 3.99
C GLY A 149 33.45 -32.48 4.97
N SER A 150 33.16 -33.64 5.56
CA SER A 150 33.98 -34.32 6.57
C SER A 150 35.42 -34.58 6.13
N ARG A 151 36.36 -34.43 7.07
CA ARG A 151 37.48 -35.35 7.34
C ARG A 151 38.11 -35.03 8.69
#